data_AF-A0A7Z9L3L6-F1
#
_entry.id   AF-A0A7Z9L3L6-F1
#
_cell.length_a   1.000
_cell.length_b   1.000
_cell.length_c   1.000
_cell.angle_alpha   90.00
_cell.angle_beta   90.00
_cell.angle_gamma   90.00
#
_symmetry.space_group_name_H-M   'P 1'
#
loop_
_entity.id
_entity.type
_entity.pdbx_description
1 polymer ?
#
loop_
_entity_poly.entity_id
_entity_poly.type
_entity_poly.pdbx_seq_one_letter_code
_entity_poly.pdbx_strand_id
1 'polypeptide(L)'
;MKHLHIVDASWFIFRSFHAIPPLNREDGTPVNAVFGYINLLMKLLEDLKPDHVAITFDAGRKTFRNDIYAAYKANRSEPPEELIPQFALIRDATRAFNLDCIEVSGFEADDL
;
A
#
# COMPACT_ATOMS: atom_id res chain seq x y z
N MET A 1 2.61 27.76 5.48
CA MET A 1 3.84 26.94 5.36
C MET A 1 3.50 25.81 4.41
N LYS A 2 4.47 25.28 3.65
CA LYS A 2 4.24 24.10 2.81
C LYS A 2 4.38 22.83 3.63
N HIS A 3 3.53 21.84 3.39
CA HIS A 3 3.55 20.56 4.09
C HIS A 3 3.83 19.40 3.13
N LEU A 4 4.65 18.45 3.59
CA LEU A 4 4.86 17.15 2.94
C LEU A 4 4.12 16.08 3.73
N HIS A 5 3.27 15.33 3.04
CA HIS A 5 2.57 14.18 3.60
C HIS A 5 3.17 12.90 3.06
N ILE A 6 3.63 12.02 3.94
CA ILE A 6 4.15 10.70 3.61
C ILE A 6 3.10 9.69 4.05
N VAL A 7 2.65 8.85 3.13
CA VAL A 7 1.58 7.88 3.37
C VAL A 7 2.16 6.48 3.31
N ASP A 8 1.98 5.70 4.37
CA ASP A 8 2.18 4.25 4.33
C ASP A 8 1.00 3.59 3.60
N ALA A 9 1.25 3.13 2.38
CA ALA A 9 0.23 2.47 1.58
C ALA A 9 -0.16 1.09 2.14
N SER A 10 0.78 0.35 2.75
CA SER A 10 0.53 -1.01 3.25
C SER A 10 -0.64 -1.01 4.22
N TRP A 11 -0.68 -0.07 5.16
CA TRP A 11 -1.81 0.04 6.10
C TRP A 11 -3.15 0.29 5.39
N PHE A 12 -3.18 1.19 4.40
CA PHE A 12 -4.40 1.50 3.65
C PHE A 12 -4.91 0.26 2.90
N ILE A 13 -4.00 -0.48 2.26
CA ILE A 13 -4.31 -1.67 1.48
C ILE A 13 -4.96 -2.76 2.34
N PHE A 14 -4.32 -3.14 3.46
CA PHE A 14 -4.87 -4.17 4.35
C PHE A 14 -6.19 -3.74 4.98
N ARG A 15 -6.30 -2.46 5.39
CA ARG A 15 -7.56 -1.92 5.91
C ARG A 15 -8.68 -2.02 4.87
N SER A 16 -8.41 -1.66 3.63
CA SER A 16 -9.37 -1.73 2.53
C SER A 16 -9.76 -3.16 2.20
N PHE A 17 -8.80 -4.09 2.15
CA PHE A 17 -9.07 -5.50 1.89
C PHE A 17 -10.06 -6.10 2.90
N HIS A 18 -9.89 -5.80 4.19
CA HIS A 18 -10.78 -6.33 5.24
C HIS A 18 -12.11 -5.59 5.39
N ALA A 19 -12.18 -4.32 4.98
CA ALA A 19 -13.39 -3.51 5.13
C ALA A 19 -14.36 -3.63 3.95
N ILE A 20 -13.84 -3.87 2.74
CA ILE A 20 -14.65 -3.90 1.52
C ILE A 20 -15.02 -5.35 1.20
N PRO A 21 -16.32 -5.68 1.03
CA PRO A 21 -16.75 -7.01 0.60
C PRO A 21 -16.05 -7.46 -0.70
N PRO A 22 -15.97 -8.78 -0.97
CA PRO A 22 -15.38 -9.29 -2.21
C PRO A 22 -15.96 -8.58 -3.44
N LEU A 23 -15.07 -8.06 -4.27
CA LEU A 23 -15.39 -7.31 -5.48
C LEU A 23 -14.40 -7.73 -6.56
N ASN A 24 -14.90 -8.20 -7.69
CA ASN A 24 -14.10 -8.73 -8.78
C ASN A 24 -14.36 -7.95 -10.06
N ARG A 25 -13.34 -7.86 -10.93
CA ARG A 25 -13.49 -7.44 -12.33
C ARG A 25 -14.17 -8.55 -13.15
N GLU A 26 -14.54 -8.23 -14.38
CA GLU A 26 -15.16 -9.17 -15.32
C GLU A 26 -14.29 -10.41 -15.59
N ASP A 27 -12.96 -10.26 -15.55
CA ASP A 27 -11.99 -11.35 -15.70
C ASP A 27 -11.81 -12.20 -14.43
N GLY A 28 -12.54 -11.89 -13.35
CA GLY A 28 -12.47 -12.59 -12.08
C GLY A 28 -11.39 -12.08 -11.13
N THR A 29 -10.57 -11.09 -11.52
CA THR A 29 -9.52 -10.54 -10.65
C THR A 29 -10.13 -9.80 -9.46
N PRO A 30 -9.78 -10.13 -8.20
CA PRO A 30 -10.20 -9.38 -7.03
C PRO A 30 -9.68 -7.95 -7.06
N VAL A 31 -10.50 -6.98 -6.67
CA VAL A 31 -10.20 -5.55 -6.68
C VAL A 31 -10.80 -4.77 -5.50
N ASN A 32 -11.30 -5.47 -4.47
CA ASN A 32 -11.87 -4.84 -3.27
C ASN A 32 -10.86 -3.95 -2.52
N ALA A 33 -9.61 -4.38 -2.39
CA ALA A 33 -8.55 -3.59 -1.78
C ALA A 33 -8.16 -2.40 -2.66
N VAL A 34 -8.06 -2.59 -3.99
CA VAL A 34 -7.79 -1.50 -4.95
C VAL A 34 -8.85 -0.39 -4.82
N PHE A 35 -10.13 -0.78 -4.83
CA PHE A 35 -11.25 0.14 -4.73
C PHE A 35 -11.24 0.90 -3.39
N GLY A 36 -11.08 0.19 -2.28
CA GLY A 36 -11.02 0.82 -0.96
C GLY A 36 -9.81 1.75 -0.81
N TYR A 37 -8.64 1.35 -1.31
CA TYR A 37 -7.41 2.14 -1.23
C TYR A 37 -7.58 3.48 -1.96
N ILE A 38 -8.08 3.45 -3.21
CA ILE A 38 -8.28 4.66 -4.01
C ILE A 38 -9.28 5.59 -3.33
N ASN A 39 -10.38 5.07 -2.77
CA ASN A 39 -11.34 5.90 -2.05
C ASN A 39 -10.73 6.59 -0.82
N LEU A 40 -9.91 5.87 -0.05
CA LEU A 40 -9.20 6.46 1.09
C LEU A 40 -8.16 7.50 0.65
N LEU A 41 -7.44 7.24 -0.44
CA LEU A 41 -6.46 8.15 -1.01
C LEU A 41 -7.12 9.44 -1.52
N MET A 42 -8.20 9.33 -2.31
CA MET A 42 -8.95 10.49 -2.81
C MET A 42 -9.44 11.34 -1.64
N LYS A 43 -10.06 10.72 -0.64
CA LYS A 43 -10.53 11.43 0.56
C LYS A 43 -9.39 12.13 1.29
N LEU A 44 -8.24 11.47 1.45
CA LEU A 44 -7.05 12.06 2.08
C LEU A 44 -6.60 13.32 1.34
N LEU A 45 -6.52 13.27 0.00
CA LEU A 45 -6.10 14.40 -0.82
C LEU A 45 -7.11 15.56 -0.77
N GLU A 46 -8.41 15.25 -0.78
CA GLU A 46 -9.49 16.23 -0.68
C GLU A 46 -9.52 16.94 0.68
N ASP A 47 -9.35 16.18 1.76
CA ASP A 47 -9.42 16.67 3.13
C ASP A 47 -8.16 17.49 3.49
N LEU A 48 -6.97 16.99 3.13
CA LEU A 48 -5.70 17.62 3.51
C LEU A 48 -5.25 18.72 2.54
N LYS A 49 -5.63 18.64 1.26
CA LYS A 49 -5.15 19.53 0.18
C LYS A 49 -3.63 19.76 0.26
N PRO A 50 -2.83 18.67 0.23
CA PRO A 50 -1.40 18.75 0.53
C PRO A 50 -0.64 19.53 -0.56
N ASP A 51 0.36 20.30 -0.16
CA ASP A 51 1.31 20.92 -1.12
C ASP A 51 2.17 19.85 -1.80
N HIS A 52 2.55 18.82 -1.03
CA HIS A 52 3.37 17.69 -1.47
C HIS A 52 2.87 16.40 -0.81
N VAL A 53 2.86 15.31 -1.59
CA VAL A 53 2.50 13.97 -1.11
C VAL A 53 3.45 12.94 -1.70
N ALA A 54 3.86 11.98 -0.87
CA ALA A 54 4.62 10.82 -1.26
C ALA A 54 3.95 9.56 -0.73
N ILE A 55 3.83 8.53 -1.57
CA ILE A 55 3.24 7.25 -1.18
C ILE A 55 4.37 6.24 -1.06
N THR A 56 4.50 5.63 0.11
CA THR A 56 5.53 4.63 0.41
C THR A 56 4.94 3.23 0.44
N PHE A 57 5.72 2.27 -0.07
CA PHE A 57 5.36 0.86 -0.08
C PHE A 57 6.49 0.02 0.49
N ASP A 58 6.12 -1.09 1.13
CA ASP A 58 7.09 -2.13 1.47
C ASP A 58 7.65 -2.79 0.20
N ALA A 59 8.97 -2.79 0.04
CA ALA A 59 9.63 -3.39 -1.12
C ALA A 59 9.69 -4.93 -1.04
N GLY A 60 9.41 -5.51 0.12
CA GLY A 60 9.37 -6.97 0.29
C GLY A 60 9.37 -7.44 1.74
N ARG A 61 9.33 -8.76 1.90
CA ARG A 61 9.27 -9.44 3.20
C ARG A 61 10.61 -9.55 3.91
N LYS A 62 11.72 -9.43 3.16
CA LYS A 62 13.08 -9.48 3.68
C LYS A 62 13.68 -8.10 3.68
N THR A 63 14.08 -7.65 4.86
CA THR A 63 14.80 -6.40 5.08
C THR A 63 16.08 -6.68 5.85
N PHE A 64 16.91 -5.65 6.03
CA PHE A 64 18.12 -5.74 6.87
C PHE A 64 17.80 -6.21 8.30
N ARG A 65 16.56 -6.03 8.79
CA ARG A 65 16.13 -6.52 10.10
C ARG A 65 16.10 -8.03 10.19
N ASN A 66 15.83 -8.74 9.10
CA ASN A 66 15.86 -10.20 9.07
C ASN A 66 17.29 -10.75 9.21
N ASP A 67 18.30 -10.00 8.74
CA ASP A 67 19.71 -10.37 8.91
C ASP A 67 20.17 -10.16 10.37
N ILE A 68 19.62 -9.16 11.06
CA ILE A 68 19.88 -8.89 12.49
C ILE A 68 19.15 -9.91 13.38
N TYR A 69 17.89 -10.20 13.06
CA TYR A 69 17.05 -11.11 13.84
C TYR A 69 16.14 -11.94 12.92
N ALA A 70 16.49 -13.22 12.76
CA ALA A 70 15.81 -14.12 11.84
C ALA A 70 14.30 -14.29 12.13
N ALA A 71 13.88 -14.18 13.39
CA ALA A 71 12.47 -14.30 13.78
C ALA A 71 11.70 -12.96 13.74
N TYR A 72 12.31 -11.89 13.22
CA TYR A 72 11.62 -10.62 13.01
C TYR A 72 10.41 -10.80 12.07
N LYS A 73 9.22 -10.43 12.56
CA LYS A 73 7.93 -10.59 11.87
C LYS A 73 7.63 -12.03 11.37
N ALA A 74 8.30 -13.05 11.90
CA ALA A 74 8.10 -14.45 11.49
C ALA A 74 6.69 -14.97 11.78
N ASN A 75 5.96 -14.33 12.70
CA ASN A 75 4.57 -14.64 13.01
C ASN A 75 3.55 -13.94 12.08
N ARG A 76 3.97 -13.09 11.13
CA ARG A 76 3.06 -12.53 10.13
C ARG A 76 2.68 -13.60 9.12
N SER A 77 1.38 -13.87 9.01
CA SER A 77 0.84 -14.72 7.96
C SER A 77 1.16 -14.17 6.57
N GLU A 78 1.09 -15.04 5.57
CA GLU A 78 1.11 -14.58 4.18
C GLU A 78 -0.09 -13.70 3.88
N PRO A 79 0.07 -12.69 2.99
CA PRO A 79 -1.08 -11.99 2.46
C PRO A 79 -2.06 -13.00 1.86
N PRO A 80 -3.38 -12.83 2.05
CA PRO A 80 -4.38 -13.69 1.42
C PRO A 80 -4.17 -13.76 -0.11
N GLU A 81 -4.42 -14.93 -0.72
CA GLU A 81 -4.21 -15.13 -2.16
C GLU A 81 -4.96 -14.10 -3.02
N GLU A 82 -6.15 -13.70 -2.59
CA GLU A 82 -6.98 -12.67 -3.25
C GLU A 82 -6.36 -11.26 -3.19
N LEU A 83 -5.50 -10.99 -2.20
CA LEU A 83 -4.84 -9.69 -2.04
C LEU A 83 -3.57 -9.59 -2.90
N ILE A 84 -2.88 -10.71 -3.13
CA ILE A 84 -1.62 -10.75 -3.88
C ILE A 84 -1.70 -10.04 -5.25
N PRO A 85 -2.68 -10.32 -6.15
CA PRO A 85 -2.75 -9.66 -7.44
C PRO A 85 -3.06 -8.16 -7.34
N GLN A 86 -3.67 -7.73 -6.24
CA GLN A 86 -4.08 -6.33 -6.05
C GLN A 86 -2.89 -5.41 -5.75
N PHE A 87 -1.79 -5.91 -5.20
CA PHE A 87 -0.60 -5.09 -4.90
C PHE A 87 -0.01 -4.41 -6.14
N ALA A 88 0.00 -5.09 -7.30
CA ALA A 88 0.46 -4.50 -8.55
C ALA A 88 -0.54 -3.45 -9.04
N LEU A 89 -1.84 -3.79 -9.03
CA LEU A 89 -2.92 -2.88 -9.43
C LEU A 89 -2.98 -1.61 -8.60
N ILE A 90 -2.69 -1.70 -7.30
CA ILE A 90 -2.64 -0.55 -6.39
C ILE A 90 -1.49 0.39 -6.78
N ARG A 91 -0.29 -0.15 -7.06
CA ARG A 91 0.83 0.67 -7.53
C ARG A 91 0.51 1.38 -8.84
N ASP A 92 -0.13 0.67 -9.77
CA ASP A 92 -0.56 1.24 -11.04
C ASP A 92 -1.62 2.33 -10.84
N ALA A 93 -2.56 2.12 -9.92
CA ALA A 93 -3.54 3.12 -9.55
C ALA A 93 -2.88 4.37 -8.93
N THR A 94 -1.94 4.19 -7.99
CA THR A 94 -1.20 5.31 -7.38
C THR A 94 -0.49 6.15 -8.44
N ARG A 95 0.19 5.50 -9.40
CA ARG A 95 0.84 6.20 -10.52
C ARG A 95 -0.15 6.89 -11.44
N ALA A 96 -1.34 6.31 -11.66
CA ALA A 96 -2.39 6.93 -12.46
C ALA A 96 -2.96 8.22 -11.83
N PHE A 97 -2.87 8.37 -10.50
CA PHE A 97 -3.13 9.62 -9.79
C PHE A 97 -1.96 10.62 -9.85
N ASN A 98 -0.92 10.31 -10.63
CA ASN A 98 0.30 11.10 -10.75
C ASN A 98 1.00 11.32 -9.39
N LEU A 99 0.94 10.31 -8.52
CA LEU A 99 1.63 10.29 -7.23
C LEU A 99 2.87 9.41 -7.29
N ASP A 100 3.91 9.84 -6.59
CA ASP A 100 5.14 9.07 -6.46
C ASP A 100 4.90 7.81 -5.62
N CYS A 101 5.21 6.66 -6.23
CA CYS A 101 5.21 5.34 -5.61
C CYS A 101 6.64 4.99 -5.21
N ILE A 102 6.99 5.27 -3.95
CA ILE A 102 8.34 5.10 -3.42
C ILE A 102 8.46 3.73 -2.75
N GLU A 103 9.39 2.92 -3.25
CA GLU A 103 9.78 1.65 -2.65
C GLU A 103 11.29 1.44 -2.85
N VAL A 104 11.99 1.01 -1.80
CA VAL A 104 13.44 0.78 -1.84
C VAL A 104 13.74 -0.64 -1.39
N SER A 105 14.42 -1.41 -2.23
CA SER A 105 14.75 -2.80 -1.92
C SER A 105 15.52 -2.91 -0.59
N GLY A 106 15.06 -3.80 0.29
CA GLY A 106 15.66 -4.04 1.61
C GLY A 106 15.14 -3.13 2.72
N PHE A 107 14.26 -2.18 2.42
CA PHE A 107 13.64 -1.26 3.38
C PHE A 107 12.11 -1.47 3.45
N GLU A 108 11.55 -1.20 4.64
CA GLU A 108 10.12 -1.16 4.88
C GLU A 108 9.59 0.27 4.65
N ALA A 109 8.28 0.43 4.47
CA ALA A 109 7.67 1.76 4.34
C ALA A 109 7.98 2.66 5.56
N ASP A 110 8.07 2.07 6.75
CA ASP A 110 8.45 2.76 8.00
C ASP A 110 9.88 3.32 8.00
N ASP A 111 10.75 2.87 7.08
CA ASP A 111 12.13 3.36 6.94
C ASP A 111 12.26 4.54 5.94
N LEU A 112 11.21 4.80 5.15
CA LEU A 112 11.21 5.74 4.03
C LEU A 112 10.71 7.14 4.40
#